data_AF-A0A6J1Q6K4-F1
#
_entry.id   AF-A0A6J1Q6K4-F1
#
_cell.length_a   1.000
_cell.length_b   1.000
_cell.length_c   1.000
_cell.angle_alpha   90.00
_cell.angle_beta   90.00
_cell.angle_gamma   90.00
#
_symmetry.space_group_name_H-M   'P 1'
#
loop_
_entity.id
_entity.type
_entity.pdbx_description
1 polymer ?
#
loop_
_entity_poly.entity_id
_entity_poly.type
_entity_poly.pdbx_seq_one_letter_code
_entity_poly.pdbx_strand_id
1 'polypeptide(L)'
;MFRILERNEKYFSLPESKGFKLYMVQNFNGVLQHLGYEENPDDDDLTKLLRLEATKWACTVGHAECKKNAAVKLSEHLADPDNHKIPYWWQDWTYCFGLAVANKTTWDKMMERYVLTSPNDDLLKNLNCAEDPDIIINYLYITASNTKLFKDLDHVFIFNLILEKHARNDLVLDYILANFDIIKPRLLPATQTLFTVYQNVYSNEQLSMVNTFAGKYFHQDRDALARVTFMIKKRRNILKASVDIFTKRFGKSQTLIDQLQKLDYDEEDVNSGLINQDVASVTITMDQDLSA
;
A
#
# COMPACT_ATOMS: atom_id res chain seq x y z
N MET A 1 -21.75 6.90 -7.65
CA MET A 1 -20.66 5.90 -7.62
C MET A 1 -19.81 5.99 -6.35
N PHE A 2 -19.15 7.12 -6.07
CA PHE A 2 -18.22 7.27 -4.93
C PHE A 2 -18.77 6.85 -3.56
N ARG A 3 -20.00 7.27 -3.21
CA ARG A 3 -20.69 6.84 -1.98
C ARG A 3 -20.88 5.31 -1.86
N ILE A 4 -20.97 4.60 -2.99
CA ILE A 4 -21.07 3.14 -3.00
C ILE A 4 -19.71 2.53 -2.69
N LEU A 5 -18.63 3.10 -3.24
CA LEU A 5 -17.26 2.65 -2.96
C LEU A 5 -16.95 2.83 -1.48
N GLU A 6 -17.25 4.00 -0.91
CA GLU A 6 -17.08 4.30 0.51
C GLU A 6 -17.75 3.26 1.42
N ARG A 7 -19.02 2.92 1.13
CA ARG A 7 -19.76 1.91 1.92
C ARG A 7 -19.19 0.49 1.80
N ASN A 8 -18.40 0.21 0.77
CA ASN A 8 -17.87 -1.11 0.46
C ASN A 8 -16.34 -1.20 0.58
N GLU A 9 -15.67 -0.12 1.01
CA GLU A 9 -14.21 -0.01 1.06
C GLU A 9 -13.57 -1.13 1.89
N LYS A 10 -14.22 -1.56 2.97
CA LYS A 10 -13.76 -2.68 3.81
C LYS A 10 -13.50 -3.98 3.03
N TYR A 11 -14.16 -4.19 1.90
CA TYR A 11 -13.96 -5.36 1.07
C TYR A 11 -12.73 -5.25 0.18
N PHE A 12 -12.20 -4.05 -0.05
CA PHE A 12 -11.03 -3.83 -0.90
C PHE A 12 -9.75 -4.41 -0.29
N SER A 13 -9.77 -4.73 1.00
CA SER A 13 -8.66 -5.44 1.65
C SER A 13 -8.70 -6.95 1.42
N LEU A 14 -9.81 -7.51 0.90
CA LEU A 14 -9.92 -8.93 0.61
C LEU A 14 -9.15 -9.29 -0.66
N PRO A 15 -8.42 -10.42 -0.69
CA PRO A 15 -7.79 -10.94 -1.91
C PRO A 15 -8.77 -11.08 -3.08
N GLU A 16 -10.00 -11.51 -2.81
CA GLU A 16 -11.06 -11.72 -3.79
C GLU A 16 -11.52 -10.42 -4.47
N SER A 17 -11.19 -9.26 -3.90
CA SER A 17 -11.51 -7.96 -4.50
C SER A 17 -10.59 -7.55 -5.64
N LYS A 18 -9.55 -8.35 -5.95
CA LYS A 18 -8.52 -8.02 -6.95
C LYS A 18 -9.11 -7.63 -8.30
N GLY A 19 -9.98 -8.45 -8.90
CA GLY A 19 -10.54 -8.09 -10.20
C GLY A 19 -11.43 -6.86 -10.08
N PHE A 20 -12.35 -6.78 -9.11
CA PHE A 20 -13.16 -5.57 -8.92
C PHE A 20 -12.30 -4.28 -8.88
N LYS A 21 -11.16 -4.30 -8.17
CA LYS A 21 -10.21 -3.17 -8.18
C LYS A 21 -9.67 -2.87 -9.58
N LEU A 22 -9.28 -3.88 -10.34
CA LEU A 22 -8.78 -3.71 -11.73
C LEU A 22 -9.84 -3.08 -12.64
N TYR A 23 -11.11 -3.50 -12.53
CA TYR A 23 -12.20 -2.85 -13.26
C TYR A 23 -12.38 -1.40 -12.83
N MET A 24 -12.32 -1.12 -11.53
CA MET A 24 -12.39 0.27 -11.06
C MET A 24 -11.22 1.11 -11.57
N VAL A 25 -10.00 0.55 -11.63
CA VAL A 25 -8.82 1.19 -12.25
C VAL A 25 -9.12 1.59 -13.69
N GLN A 26 -9.66 0.68 -14.52
CA GLN A 26 -10.02 0.99 -15.91
C GLN A 26 -11.06 2.12 -16.02
N ASN A 27 -12.09 2.10 -15.17
CA ASN A 27 -13.13 3.14 -15.15
C ASN A 27 -12.54 4.50 -14.76
N PHE A 28 -11.70 4.54 -13.73
CA PHE A 28 -11.07 5.78 -13.29
C PHE A 28 -10.04 6.30 -14.28
N ASN A 29 -9.33 5.42 -14.99
CA ASN A 29 -8.42 5.81 -16.05
C ASN A 29 -9.15 6.65 -17.11
N GLY A 30 -10.30 6.19 -17.61
CA GLY A 30 -11.08 6.93 -18.60
C GLY A 30 -11.57 8.30 -18.10
N VAL A 31 -11.98 8.39 -16.82
CA VAL A 31 -12.38 9.67 -16.21
C VAL A 31 -11.19 10.62 -16.08
N LEU A 32 -10.04 10.14 -15.60
CA LEU A 32 -8.87 10.97 -15.36
C LEU A 32 -8.14 11.37 -16.65
N GLN A 33 -8.25 10.59 -17.72
CA GLN A 33 -7.80 11.01 -19.06
C GLN A 33 -8.55 12.23 -19.58
N HIS A 34 -9.81 12.42 -19.21
CA HIS A 34 -10.59 13.61 -19.58
C HIS A 34 -10.37 14.78 -18.63
N LEU A 35 -10.27 14.52 -17.32
CA LEU A 35 -10.16 15.58 -16.32
C LEU A 35 -8.72 16.06 -16.08
N GLY A 36 -7.73 15.20 -16.28
CA GLY A 36 -6.36 15.41 -15.82
C GLY A 36 -6.23 15.42 -14.29
N TYR A 37 -4.98 15.50 -13.82
CA TYR A 37 -4.63 15.59 -12.39
C TYR A 37 -4.40 17.03 -11.91
N GLU A 38 -4.22 17.97 -12.83
CA GLU A 38 -4.00 19.38 -12.53
C GLU A 38 -5.32 20.14 -12.43
N GLU A 39 -5.37 21.11 -11.51
CA GLU A 39 -6.51 22.01 -11.42
C GLU A 39 -6.46 23.02 -12.57
N ASN A 40 -7.60 23.19 -13.24
CA ASN A 40 -7.80 24.31 -14.15
C ASN A 40 -8.69 25.36 -13.44
N PRO A 41 -8.23 26.63 -13.32
CA PRO A 41 -9.03 27.70 -12.73
C PRO A 41 -10.40 27.88 -13.39
N ASP A 42 -10.48 27.62 -14.70
CA ASP A 42 -11.67 27.78 -15.52
C ASP A 42 -12.68 26.64 -15.35
N ASP A 43 -12.32 25.56 -14.65
CA ASP A 43 -13.26 24.47 -14.36
C ASP A 43 -14.37 24.94 -13.41
N ASP A 44 -15.59 24.47 -13.67
CA ASP A 44 -16.69 24.63 -12.74
C ASP A 44 -16.48 23.79 -11.45
N ASP A 45 -17.22 24.14 -10.40
CA ASP A 45 -17.07 23.50 -9.09
C ASP A 45 -17.36 21.99 -9.12
N LEU A 46 -18.28 21.51 -9.98
CA LEU A 46 -18.57 20.08 -10.08
C LEU A 46 -17.42 19.33 -10.74
N THR A 47 -16.79 19.91 -11.76
CA THR A 47 -15.60 19.35 -12.41
C THR A 47 -14.42 19.26 -11.43
N LYS A 48 -14.20 20.30 -10.63
CA LYS A 48 -13.17 20.30 -9.56
C LYS A 48 -13.42 19.21 -8.52
N LEU A 49 -14.66 19.09 -8.02
CA LEU A 49 -15.05 18.06 -7.05
C LEU A 49 -14.96 16.65 -7.65
N LEU A 50 -15.35 16.47 -8.91
CA LEU A 50 -15.26 15.20 -9.61
C LEU A 50 -13.79 14.76 -9.74
N ARG A 51 -12.88 15.68 -10.08
CA ARG A 51 -11.44 15.39 -10.16
C ARG A 51 -10.91 14.90 -8.82
N LEU A 52 -11.23 15.60 -7.72
CA LEU A 52 -10.75 15.23 -6.39
C LEU A 52 -11.23 13.83 -5.98
N GLU A 53 -12.52 13.54 -6.16
CA GLU A 53 -13.09 12.23 -5.84
C GLU A 53 -12.57 11.12 -6.76
N ALA A 54 -12.51 11.36 -8.07
CA ALA A 54 -11.97 10.39 -9.03
C ALA A 54 -10.52 10.04 -8.70
N THR A 55 -9.71 11.05 -8.40
CA THR A 55 -8.29 10.88 -8.08
C THR A 55 -8.12 10.12 -6.77
N LYS A 56 -8.84 10.49 -5.71
CA LYS A 56 -8.86 9.75 -4.44
C LYS A 56 -9.16 8.27 -4.66
N TRP A 57 -10.26 7.96 -5.34
CA TRP A 57 -10.68 6.58 -5.51
C TRP A 57 -9.79 5.79 -6.46
N ALA A 58 -9.29 6.40 -7.54
CA ALA A 58 -8.33 5.80 -8.45
C ALA A 58 -7.08 5.32 -7.69
N CYS A 59 -6.50 6.21 -6.89
CA CYS A 59 -5.34 5.88 -6.07
C CYS A 59 -5.66 4.81 -5.02
N THR A 60 -6.82 4.87 -4.35
CA THR A 60 -7.26 3.86 -3.37
C THR A 60 -7.36 2.46 -3.97
N VAL A 61 -7.84 2.33 -5.21
CA VAL A 61 -7.95 1.02 -5.88
C VAL A 61 -6.63 0.56 -6.54
N GLY A 62 -5.58 1.38 -6.49
CA GLY A 62 -4.24 1.03 -6.97
C GLY A 62 -3.90 1.54 -8.37
N HIS A 63 -4.55 2.59 -8.86
CA HIS A 63 -4.22 3.21 -10.16
C HIS A 63 -2.78 3.77 -10.15
N ALA A 64 -1.89 3.15 -10.92
CA ALA A 64 -0.45 3.44 -10.88
C ALA A 64 -0.12 4.89 -11.25
N GLU A 65 -0.72 5.40 -12.32
CA GLU A 65 -0.50 6.79 -12.76
C GLU A 65 -1.04 7.80 -11.74
N CYS A 66 -2.10 7.46 -11.00
CA CYS A 66 -2.62 8.35 -9.96
C CYS A 66 -1.60 8.52 -8.84
N LYS A 67 -1.04 7.40 -8.36
CA LYS A 67 0.00 7.42 -7.32
C LYS A 67 1.28 8.10 -7.81
N LYS A 68 1.66 7.88 -9.08
CA LYS A 68 2.80 8.55 -9.71
C LYS A 68 2.65 10.07 -9.73
N ASN A 69 1.48 10.59 -10.13
CA ASN A 69 1.22 12.04 -10.13
C ASN A 69 1.26 12.63 -8.70
N ALA A 70 0.69 11.93 -7.71
CA ALA A 70 0.80 12.32 -6.32
C ALA A 70 2.26 12.37 -5.84
N ALA A 71 3.09 11.41 -6.25
CA ALA A 71 4.50 11.34 -5.88
C ALA A 71 5.35 12.43 -6.53
N VAL A 72 5.06 12.81 -7.78
CA VAL A 72 5.68 13.97 -8.45
C VAL A 72 5.37 15.24 -7.67
N LYS A 73 4.09 15.54 -7.42
CA LYS A 73 3.67 16.73 -6.66
C LYS A 73 4.26 16.76 -5.26
N LEU A 74 4.31 15.62 -4.56
CA LEU A 74 4.95 15.54 -3.25
C LEU A 74 6.45 15.86 -3.35
N SER A 75 7.14 15.33 -4.36
CA SER A 75 8.58 15.55 -4.53
C SER A 75 8.91 17.01 -4.86
N GLU A 76 8.10 17.66 -5.69
CA GLU A 76 8.18 19.10 -6.00
C GLU A 76 7.94 19.94 -4.73
N HIS A 77 6.89 19.62 -3.97
CA HIS A 77 6.61 20.28 -2.69
C HIS A 77 7.75 20.14 -1.69
N LEU A 78 8.35 18.97 -1.58
CA LEU A 78 9.48 18.74 -0.66
C LEU A 78 10.77 19.41 -1.12
N ALA A 79 10.94 19.63 -2.43
CA ALA A 79 12.10 20.33 -2.98
C ALA A 79 12.00 21.85 -2.83
N ASP A 80 10.80 22.41 -3.02
CA ASP A 80 10.55 23.84 -2.93
C ASP A 80 9.12 24.10 -2.43
N PRO A 81 8.90 24.07 -1.09
CA PRO A 81 7.58 24.21 -0.50
C PRO A 81 6.90 25.57 -0.73
N ASP A 82 7.70 26.62 -0.95
CA ASP A 82 7.20 27.99 -1.09
C ASP A 82 6.59 28.21 -2.48
N ASN A 83 7.19 27.63 -3.53
CA ASN A 83 6.68 27.72 -4.89
C ASN A 83 5.71 26.59 -5.25
N HIS A 84 5.85 25.39 -4.65
CA HIS A 84 4.98 24.24 -4.91
C HIS A 84 4.05 23.99 -3.72
N LYS A 85 3.15 24.94 -3.45
CA LYS A 85 2.19 24.81 -2.33
C LYS A 85 1.15 23.73 -2.64
N ILE A 86 0.86 22.88 -1.64
CA ILE A 86 -0.22 21.90 -1.72
C ILE A 86 -1.48 22.51 -1.09
N PRO A 87 -2.57 22.74 -1.86
CA PRO A 87 -3.84 23.19 -1.31
C PRO A 87 -4.39 22.20 -0.28
N TYR A 88 -5.11 22.71 0.73
CA TYR A 88 -5.61 21.90 1.85
C TYR A 88 -6.39 20.65 1.39
N TRP A 89 -7.27 20.79 0.41
CA TRP A 89 -8.10 19.68 -0.10
C TRP A 89 -7.30 18.62 -0.88
N TRP A 90 -6.06 18.91 -1.28
CA TRP A 90 -5.16 17.96 -1.97
C TRP A 90 -4.13 17.31 -1.04
N GLN A 91 -4.07 17.69 0.24
CA GLN A 91 -3.05 17.21 1.17
C GLN A 91 -3.11 15.69 1.35
N ASP A 92 -4.28 15.13 1.67
CA ASP A 92 -4.44 13.69 1.88
C ASP A 92 -4.01 12.89 0.64
N TRP A 93 -4.37 13.36 -0.55
CA TRP A 93 -3.98 12.69 -1.78
C TRP A 93 -2.47 12.78 -2.03
N THR A 94 -1.92 14.00 -1.99
CA THR A 94 -0.52 14.26 -2.34
C THR A 94 0.42 13.58 -1.36
N TYR A 95 0.21 13.77 -0.04
CA TYR A 95 1.08 13.17 0.96
C TYR A 95 0.94 11.66 1.04
N CYS A 96 -0.28 11.14 1.21
CA CYS A 96 -0.43 9.71 1.45
C CYS A 96 -0.14 8.88 0.19
N PHE A 97 -0.72 9.22 -0.96
CA PHE A 97 -0.47 8.45 -2.19
C PHE A 97 0.88 8.77 -2.84
N GLY A 98 1.42 9.97 -2.60
CA GLY A 98 2.81 10.26 -2.98
C GLY A 98 3.79 9.40 -2.19
N LEU A 99 3.60 9.27 -0.86
CA LEU A 99 4.42 8.39 -0.03
C LEU A 99 4.18 6.92 -0.31
N ALA A 100 2.98 6.52 -0.75
CA ALA A 100 2.67 5.13 -1.07
C ALA A 100 3.65 4.51 -2.07
N VAL A 101 4.13 5.29 -3.05
CA VAL A 101 5.09 4.86 -4.07
C VAL A 101 6.44 5.59 -3.97
N ALA A 102 6.67 6.30 -2.86
CA ALA A 102 7.93 7.00 -2.63
C ALA A 102 9.06 6.02 -2.37
N ASN A 103 10.23 6.33 -2.91
CA ASN A 103 11.45 5.65 -2.49
C ASN A 103 11.89 6.10 -1.08
N LYS A 104 12.87 5.39 -0.52
CA LYS A 104 13.42 5.69 0.80
C LYS A 104 13.89 7.13 0.93
N THR A 105 14.51 7.72 -0.10
CA THR A 105 15.01 9.10 -0.05
C THR A 105 13.88 10.13 0.16
N THR A 106 12.77 9.99 -0.58
CA THR A 106 11.62 10.88 -0.40
C THR A 106 10.94 10.67 0.95
N TRP A 107 10.85 9.41 1.41
CA TRP A 107 10.34 9.08 2.74
C TRP A 107 11.20 9.68 3.86
N ASP A 108 12.54 9.58 3.76
CA ASP A 108 13.49 10.14 4.72
C ASP A 108 13.35 11.67 4.80
N LYS A 109 13.17 12.37 3.67
CA LYS A 109 12.90 13.83 3.68
C LYS A 109 11.61 14.18 4.43
N MET A 110 10.57 13.38 4.27
CA MET A 110 9.32 13.56 5.03
C MET A 110 9.54 13.32 6.53
N MET A 111 10.37 12.33 6.88
CA MET A 111 10.75 12.03 8.25
C MET A 111 11.59 13.17 8.88
N GLU A 112 12.52 13.75 8.14
CA GLU A 112 13.28 14.94 8.54
C GLU A 112 12.35 16.12 8.83
N ARG A 113 11.35 16.35 7.96
CA ARG A 113 10.33 17.37 8.20
C ARG A 113 9.57 17.12 9.50
N TYR A 114 9.16 15.88 9.77
CA TYR A 114 8.54 15.54 11.05
C TYR A 114 9.45 15.89 12.23
N VAL A 115 10.74 15.54 12.18
CA VAL A 115 11.70 15.89 13.25
C VAL A 115 11.76 17.40 13.49
N LEU A 116 11.72 18.22 12.44
CA LEU A 116 11.76 19.68 12.53
C LEU A 116 10.45 20.30 13.05
N THR A 117 9.31 19.67 12.79
CA THR A 117 7.98 20.21 13.13
C THR A 117 7.26 19.43 14.24
N SER A 118 7.93 18.47 14.88
CA SER A 118 7.34 17.59 15.89
C SER A 118 6.94 18.38 17.15
N PRO A 119 5.80 18.06 17.79
CA PRO A 119 4.86 16.98 17.46
C PRO A 119 3.92 17.34 16.30
N ASN A 120 3.72 16.39 15.38
CA ASN A 120 2.81 16.54 14.23
C ASN A 120 2.23 15.18 13.81
N ASP A 121 1.02 14.89 14.28
CA ASP A 121 0.35 13.59 14.08
C ASP A 121 -0.02 13.35 12.60
N ASP A 122 -0.29 14.41 11.83
CA ASP A 122 -0.61 14.28 10.40
C ASP A 122 0.60 13.78 9.61
N LEU A 123 1.82 14.24 9.95
CA LEU A 123 3.03 13.73 9.32
C LEU A 123 3.31 12.27 9.72
N LEU A 124 3.07 11.90 10.98
CA LEU A 124 3.18 10.49 11.42
C LEU A 124 2.20 9.59 10.66
N LYS A 125 0.95 10.05 10.47
CA LYS A 125 -0.07 9.36 9.67
C LYS A 125 0.34 9.25 8.21
N ASN A 126 0.93 10.29 7.63
CA ASN A 126 1.39 10.28 6.25
C ASN A 126 2.60 9.36 6.03
N LEU A 127 3.56 9.33 6.96
CA LEU A 127 4.72 8.41 6.90
C LEU A 127 4.29 6.94 6.90
N ASN A 128 3.17 6.62 7.55
CA ASN A 128 2.55 5.30 7.51
C ASN A 128 1.99 4.92 6.13
N CYS A 129 1.92 5.85 5.18
CA CYS A 129 1.34 5.57 3.87
C CYS A 129 2.23 4.83 2.88
N ALA A 130 3.53 4.74 3.13
CA ALA A 130 4.45 3.95 2.30
C ALA A 130 3.95 2.51 2.12
N GLU A 131 3.97 2.00 0.89
CA GLU A 131 3.59 0.60 0.60
C GLU A 131 4.82 -0.32 0.48
N ASP A 132 6.02 0.25 0.39
CA ASP A 132 7.27 -0.50 0.40
C ASP A 132 7.48 -1.16 1.78
N PRO A 133 7.54 -2.50 1.86
CA PRO A 133 7.67 -3.22 3.12
C PRO A 133 8.99 -2.90 3.85
N ASP A 134 10.07 -2.61 3.14
CA ASP A 134 11.37 -2.32 3.76
C ASP A 134 11.33 -0.96 4.49
N ILE A 135 10.63 0.02 3.90
CA ILE A 135 10.39 1.32 4.54
C ILE A 135 9.57 1.14 5.83
N ILE A 136 8.50 0.33 5.78
CA ILE A 136 7.64 0.09 6.93
C ILE A 136 8.35 -0.70 8.04
N ILE A 137 9.14 -1.71 7.67
CA ILE A 137 9.97 -2.48 8.62
C ILE A 137 11.00 -1.56 9.29
N ASN A 138 11.68 -0.70 8.51
CA ASN A 138 12.58 0.29 9.07
C ASN A 138 11.85 1.27 9.99
N TYR A 139 10.62 1.68 9.64
CA TYR A 139 9.82 2.59 10.46
C TYR A 139 9.45 1.96 11.82
N LEU A 140 9.06 0.68 11.84
CA LEU A 140 8.86 -0.08 13.08
C LEU A 140 10.13 -0.08 13.95
N TYR A 141 11.28 -0.34 13.33
CA TYR A 141 12.56 -0.39 14.04
C TYR A 141 12.96 0.95 14.65
N ILE A 142 12.92 2.05 13.88
CA ILE A 142 13.33 3.37 14.39
C ILE A 142 12.37 3.86 15.48
N THR A 143 11.07 3.56 15.36
CA THR A 143 10.07 3.98 16.34
C THR A 143 10.28 3.27 17.68
N ALA A 144 10.60 1.97 17.62
CA ALA A 144 10.89 1.19 18.81
C ALA A 144 12.24 1.54 19.47
N SER A 145 13.27 1.86 18.67
CA SER A 145 14.62 2.11 19.17
C SER A 145 14.87 3.56 19.62
N ASN A 146 14.17 4.55 19.04
CA ASN A 146 14.39 5.96 19.31
C ASN A 146 13.32 6.57 20.23
N THR A 147 13.32 6.14 21.49
CA THR A 147 12.35 6.57 22.53
C THR A 147 12.44 8.06 22.92
N LYS A 148 13.51 8.75 22.52
CA LYS A 148 13.65 10.19 22.71
C LYS A 148 12.85 10.96 21.66
N LEU A 149 12.90 10.50 20.41
CA LEU A 149 12.16 11.11 19.31
C LEU A 149 10.68 10.72 19.34
N PHE A 150 10.40 9.44 19.58
CA PHE A 150 9.04 8.91 19.63
C PHE A 150 8.68 8.58 21.07
N LYS A 151 7.82 9.40 21.67
CA LYS A 151 7.37 9.16 23.04
C LYS A 151 6.45 7.94 23.08
N ASP A 152 6.17 7.45 24.30
CA ASP A 152 5.34 6.25 24.50
C ASP A 152 4.00 6.30 23.73
N LEU A 153 3.34 7.47 23.66
CA LEU A 153 2.08 7.64 22.92
C LEU A 153 2.27 7.69 21.40
N ASP A 154 3.33 8.35 20.91
CA ASP A 154 3.66 8.39 19.48
C ASP A 154 3.96 6.97 18.99
N HIS A 155 4.73 6.20 19.77
CA HIS A 155 5.04 4.81 19.46
C HIS A 155 3.75 3.96 19.40
N VAL A 156 2.83 4.11 20.35
CA VAL A 156 1.52 3.41 20.29
C VAL A 156 0.73 3.81 19.05
N PHE A 157 0.69 5.10 18.73
CA PHE A 157 -0.04 5.62 17.58
C PHE A 157 0.51 5.08 16.26
N ILE A 158 1.81 5.27 16.02
CA ILE A 158 2.50 4.80 14.81
C ILE A 158 2.37 3.28 14.68
N PHE A 159 2.65 2.54 15.75
CA PHE A 159 2.61 1.09 15.72
C PHE A 159 1.22 0.56 15.35
N ASN A 160 0.15 1.08 15.95
CA ASN A 160 -1.21 0.67 15.59
C ASN A 160 -1.55 0.99 14.13
N LEU A 161 -1.16 2.16 13.60
CA LEU A 161 -1.35 2.48 12.19
C LEU A 161 -0.63 1.49 11.27
N ILE A 162 0.60 1.08 11.62
CA ILE A 162 1.34 0.07 10.87
C ILE A 162 0.60 -1.28 10.90
N LEU A 163 0.15 -1.72 12.07
CA LEU A 163 -0.61 -2.98 12.19
C LEU A 163 -1.90 -2.95 11.35
N GLU A 164 -2.64 -1.84 11.40
CA GLU A 164 -3.90 -1.68 10.66
C GLU A 164 -3.69 -1.68 9.14
N LYS A 165 -2.62 -1.03 8.66
CA LYS A 165 -2.41 -0.83 7.24
C LYS A 165 -1.58 -1.93 6.58
N HIS A 166 -0.61 -2.50 7.31
CA HIS A 166 0.49 -3.29 6.74
C HIS A 166 0.59 -4.72 7.27
N ALA A 167 -0.16 -5.12 8.31
CA ALA A 167 -0.09 -6.50 8.82
C ALA A 167 -0.48 -7.59 7.79
N ARG A 168 -1.19 -7.21 6.72
CA ARG A 168 -1.51 -8.09 5.58
C ARG A 168 -0.37 -8.32 4.59
N ASN A 169 0.73 -7.58 4.69
CA ASN A 169 1.91 -7.82 3.87
C ASN A 169 2.75 -8.89 4.57
N ASP A 170 3.06 -9.98 3.88
CA ASP A 170 3.72 -11.15 4.49
C ASP A 170 5.09 -10.80 5.09
N LEU A 171 5.90 -9.97 4.42
CA LEU A 171 7.21 -9.55 4.93
C LEU A 171 7.07 -8.73 6.22
N VAL A 172 6.11 -7.81 6.24
CA VAL A 172 5.85 -6.96 7.42
C VAL A 172 5.28 -7.82 8.56
N LEU A 173 4.37 -8.75 8.27
CA LEU A 173 3.80 -9.67 9.25
C LEU A 173 4.89 -10.54 9.89
N ASP A 174 5.75 -11.15 9.07
CA ASP A 174 6.86 -11.98 9.53
C ASP A 174 7.78 -11.18 10.45
N TYR A 175 8.15 -9.95 10.05
CA TYR A 175 8.95 -9.08 10.88
C TYR A 175 8.27 -8.74 12.22
N ILE A 176 6.96 -8.42 12.19
CA ILE A 176 6.18 -8.12 13.40
C ILE A 176 6.19 -9.30 14.37
N LEU A 177 5.91 -10.52 13.87
CA LEU A 177 5.84 -11.71 14.72
C LEU A 177 7.23 -12.13 15.23
N ALA A 178 8.27 -12.00 14.42
CA ALA A 178 9.63 -12.36 14.80
C ALA A 178 10.24 -11.40 15.83
N ASN A 179 9.90 -10.11 15.78
CA ASN A 179 10.48 -9.07 16.64
C ASN A 179 9.48 -8.51 17.67
N PHE A 180 8.40 -9.26 17.92
CA PHE A 180 7.22 -8.78 18.64
C PHE A 180 7.54 -8.06 19.96
N ASP A 181 8.36 -8.66 20.83
CA ASP A 181 8.70 -8.06 22.13
C ASP A 181 9.58 -6.81 22.03
N ILE A 182 10.36 -6.70 20.95
CA ILE A 182 11.27 -5.58 20.72
C ILE A 182 10.50 -4.37 20.22
N ILE A 183 9.60 -4.59 19.24
CA ILE A 183 8.89 -3.51 18.56
C ILE A 183 7.57 -3.12 19.21
N LYS A 184 6.99 -3.99 20.04
CA LYS A 184 5.69 -3.69 20.67
C LYS A 184 5.86 -2.55 21.69
N PRO A 185 5.03 -1.49 21.60
CA PRO A 185 5.05 -0.41 22.59
C PRO A 185 4.85 -0.94 24.01
N ARG A 186 5.54 -0.35 24.98
CA ARG A 186 5.44 -0.74 26.40
C ARG A 186 4.00 -0.60 26.92
N LEU A 187 3.31 0.46 26.52
CA LEU A 187 1.95 0.75 26.95
C LEU A 187 0.88 -0.13 26.29
N LEU A 188 1.24 -0.92 25.26
CA LEU A 188 0.29 -1.73 24.52
C LEU A 188 0.36 -3.20 25.00
N PRO A 189 -0.74 -3.78 25.52
CA PRO A 189 -0.76 -5.19 25.92
C PRO A 189 -0.59 -6.13 24.72
N ALA A 190 0.16 -7.23 24.88
CA ALA A 190 0.39 -8.21 23.82
C ALA A 190 -0.91 -8.80 23.24
N THR A 191 -1.91 -9.02 24.09
CA THR A 191 -3.24 -9.48 23.67
C THR A 191 -3.96 -8.47 22.79
N GLN A 192 -3.84 -7.17 23.11
CA GLN A 192 -4.41 -6.08 22.30
C GLN A 192 -3.64 -5.91 20.99
N THR A 193 -2.31 -6.04 21.00
CA THR A 193 -1.49 -6.02 19.79
C THR A 193 -1.91 -7.15 18.84
N LEU A 194 -2.01 -8.39 19.34
CA LEU A 194 -2.44 -9.52 18.52
C LEU A 194 -3.89 -9.38 18.05
N PHE A 195 -4.76 -8.75 18.85
CA PHE A 195 -6.09 -8.35 18.41
C PHE A 195 -6.01 -7.50 17.13
N THR A 196 -5.19 -6.45 17.13
CA THR A 196 -5.04 -5.58 15.96
C THR A 196 -4.46 -6.34 14.77
N VAL A 197 -3.46 -7.21 14.99
CA VAL A 197 -2.85 -8.02 13.93
C VAL A 197 -3.89 -8.93 13.26
N TYR A 198 -4.58 -9.81 14.01
CA TYR A 198 -5.48 -10.76 13.36
C TYR A 198 -6.70 -10.08 12.74
N GLN A 199 -7.09 -8.89 13.19
CA GLN A 199 -8.17 -8.13 12.55
C GLN A 199 -7.77 -7.60 11.18
N ASN A 200 -6.47 -7.38 10.93
CA ASN A 200 -5.95 -6.75 9.73
C ASN A 200 -5.14 -7.67 8.80
N VAL A 201 -5.17 -8.98 9.06
CA VAL A 201 -4.81 -10.01 8.07
C VAL A 201 -6.07 -10.56 7.39
N TYR A 202 -5.93 -11.01 6.15
CA TYR A 202 -7.09 -11.34 5.30
C TYR A 202 -7.03 -12.74 4.67
N SER A 203 -5.96 -13.52 4.89
CA SER A 203 -5.84 -14.90 4.43
C SER A 203 -5.89 -15.92 5.57
N ASN A 204 -6.24 -17.17 5.25
CA ASN A 204 -6.26 -18.25 6.24
C ASN A 204 -4.84 -18.61 6.71
N GLU A 205 -3.88 -18.49 5.80
CA GLU A 205 -2.46 -18.71 5.99
C GLU A 205 -1.92 -17.75 7.04
N GLN A 206 -2.14 -16.44 6.86
CA GLN A 206 -1.75 -15.41 7.82
C GLN A 206 -2.42 -15.60 9.19
N LEU A 207 -3.73 -15.89 9.22
CA LEU A 207 -4.40 -16.21 10.49
C LEU A 207 -3.80 -17.44 11.18
N SER A 208 -3.30 -18.41 10.42
CA SER A 208 -2.67 -19.60 10.97
C SER A 208 -1.27 -19.30 11.50
N MET A 209 -0.51 -18.44 10.83
CA MET A 209 0.77 -17.91 11.32
C MET A 209 0.59 -17.18 12.67
N VAL A 210 -0.38 -16.26 12.73
CA VAL A 210 -0.69 -15.51 13.96
C VAL A 210 -1.14 -16.46 15.08
N ASN A 211 -1.93 -17.49 14.77
CA ASN A 211 -2.35 -18.49 15.75
C ASN A 211 -1.19 -19.33 16.29
N THR A 212 -0.29 -19.76 15.41
CA THR A 212 0.93 -20.50 15.80
C THR A 212 1.84 -19.63 16.68
N PHE A 213 2.01 -18.36 16.33
CA PHE A 213 2.74 -17.40 17.16
C PHE A 213 2.09 -17.27 18.54
N ALA A 214 0.77 -17.05 18.61
CA ALA A 214 0.05 -16.92 19.87
C ALA A 214 0.23 -18.15 20.78
N GLY A 215 0.23 -19.35 20.20
CA GLY A 215 0.48 -20.61 20.92
C GLY A 215 1.86 -20.68 21.57
N LYS A 216 2.89 -20.17 20.90
CA LYS A 216 4.25 -20.07 21.45
C LYS A 216 4.35 -18.95 22.49
N TYR A 217 3.81 -17.78 22.17
CA TYR A 217 3.93 -16.58 22.99
C TYR A 217 3.21 -16.72 24.35
N PHE A 218 1.99 -17.24 24.35
CA PHE A 218 1.17 -17.40 25.56
C PHE A 218 1.20 -18.83 26.13
N HIS A 219 2.25 -19.61 25.88
CA HIS A 219 2.32 -21.00 26.35
C HIS A 219 2.17 -21.14 27.90
N GLN A 220 2.53 -20.08 28.65
CA GLN A 220 2.39 -20.02 30.10
C GLN A 220 1.08 -19.34 30.56
N ASP A 221 0.43 -18.54 29.71
CA ASP A 221 -0.84 -17.85 30.00
C ASP A 221 -1.97 -18.53 29.22
N ARG A 222 -2.50 -19.61 29.80
CA ARG A 222 -3.56 -20.42 29.17
C ARG A 222 -4.83 -19.62 28.89
N ASP A 223 -5.16 -18.65 29.74
CA ASP A 223 -6.37 -17.85 29.60
C ASP A 223 -6.23 -16.84 28.45
N ALA A 224 -5.09 -16.16 28.34
CA ALA A 224 -4.80 -15.31 27.19
C ALA A 224 -4.76 -16.12 25.89
N LEU A 225 -4.11 -17.27 25.89
CA LEU A 225 -4.05 -18.16 24.74
C LEU A 225 -5.46 -18.59 24.28
N ALA A 226 -6.30 -19.02 25.22
CA ALA A 226 -7.67 -19.44 24.92
C ALA A 226 -8.50 -18.29 24.32
N ARG A 227 -8.39 -17.08 24.88
CA ARG A 227 -9.08 -15.87 24.35
C ARG A 227 -8.62 -15.54 22.94
N VAL A 228 -7.31 -15.47 22.70
CA VAL A 228 -6.74 -15.09 21.39
C VAL A 228 -7.12 -16.15 20.34
N THR A 229 -6.94 -17.43 20.64
CA THR A 229 -7.29 -18.55 19.73
C THR A 229 -8.76 -18.53 19.36
N PHE A 230 -9.65 -18.31 20.35
CA PHE A 230 -11.09 -18.18 20.11
C PHE A 230 -11.41 -17.02 19.17
N MET A 231 -10.78 -15.86 19.38
CA MET A 231 -11.02 -14.67 18.55
C MET A 231 -10.48 -14.83 17.13
N ILE A 232 -9.33 -15.48 16.94
CA ILE A 232 -8.81 -15.82 15.60
C ILE A 232 -9.78 -16.74 14.87
N LYS A 233 -10.33 -17.76 15.55
CA LYS A 233 -11.37 -18.64 14.97
C LYS A 233 -12.62 -17.85 14.57
N LYS A 234 -13.07 -16.93 15.42
CA LYS A 234 -14.20 -16.04 15.11
C LYS A 234 -13.90 -15.15 13.89
N ARG A 235 -12.70 -14.56 13.82
CA ARG A 235 -12.27 -13.74 12.70
C ARG A 235 -12.25 -14.52 11.38
N ARG A 236 -11.78 -15.77 11.39
CA ARG A 236 -11.82 -16.66 10.22
C ARG A 236 -13.24 -16.81 9.66
N ASN A 237 -14.23 -17.03 10.53
CA ASN A 237 -15.63 -17.12 10.11
C ASN A 237 -16.16 -15.80 9.54
N ILE A 238 -15.78 -14.66 10.14
CA ILE A 238 -16.16 -13.32 9.65
C ILE A 238 -15.55 -13.05 8.27
N LEU A 239 -14.29 -13.42 8.04
CA LEU A 239 -13.66 -13.29 6.73
C LEU A 239 -14.39 -14.13 5.69
N LYS A 240 -14.67 -15.41 5.98
CA LYS A 240 -15.45 -16.28 5.09
C LYS A 240 -16.79 -15.65 4.69
N ALA A 241 -17.57 -15.18 5.67
CA ALA A 241 -18.84 -14.51 5.39
C ALA A 241 -18.65 -13.22 4.57
N SER A 242 -17.56 -12.48 4.79
CA SER A 242 -17.25 -11.26 4.03
C SER A 242 -16.93 -11.58 2.57
N VAL A 243 -16.20 -12.66 2.32
CA VAL A 243 -15.90 -13.19 0.98
C VAL A 243 -17.18 -13.64 0.28
N ASP A 244 -18.06 -14.36 0.97
CA ASP A 244 -19.35 -14.80 0.41
C ASP A 244 -20.22 -13.60 0.00
N ILE A 245 -20.32 -12.58 0.87
CA ILE A 245 -21.06 -11.35 0.58
C ILE A 245 -20.44 -10.60 -0.60
N PHE A 246 -19.11 -10.46 -0.62
CA PHE A 246 -18.40 -9.77 -1.69
C PHE A 246 -18.65 -10.47 -3.04
N THR A 247 -18.44 -11.80 -3.08
CA THR A 247 -18.65 -12.62 -4.28
C THR A 247 -20.10 -12.54 -4.78
N LYS A 248 -21.08 -12.57 -3.87
CA LYS A 248 -22.50 -12.43 -4.26
C LYS A 248 -22.81 -11.06 -4.89
N ARG A 249 -22.16 -9.99 -4.41
CA ARG A 249 -22.42 -8.61 -4.88
C ARG A 249 -21.62 -8.26 -6.13
N PHE A 250 -20.36 -8.64 -6.18
CA PHE A 250 -19.37 -8.16 -7.15
C PHE A 250 -18.74 -9.27 -7.98
N GLY A 251 -19.06 -10.55 -7.72
CA GLY A 251 -18.48 -11.70 -8.42
C GLY A 251 -18.76 -11.72 -9.92
N LYS A 252 -19.87 -11.12 -10.38
CA LYS A 252 -20.13 -10.95 -11.83
C LYS A 252 -19.11 -10.02 -12.50
N SER A 253 -18.70 -8.95 -11.82
CA SER A 253 -17.64 -8.06 -12.30
C SER A 253 -16.31 -8.79 -12.36
N GLN A 254 -16.03 -9.67 -11.39
CA GLN A 254 -14.85 -10.54 -11.43
C GLN A 254 -14.85 -11.44 -12.68
N THR A 255 -15.95 -12.14 -12.96
CA THR A 255 -16.06 -13.00 -14.15
C THR A 255 -15.91 -12.24 -15.47
N LEU A 256 -16.45 -11.01 -15.56
CA LEU A 256 -16.30 -10.17 -16.75
C LEU A 256 -14.85 -9.74 -16.96
N ILE A 257 -14.12 -9.47 -15.89
CA ILE A 257 -12.70 -9.11 -15.96
C ILE A 257 -11.84 -10.33 -16.26
N ASP A 258 -12.13 -11.48 -15.65
CA ASP A 258 -11.45 -12.73 -16.00
C ASP A 258 -11.66 -13.09 -17.48
N GLN A 259 -12.76 -12.62 -18.09
CA GLN A 259 -13.01 -12.70 -19.53
C GLN A 259 -12.25 -11.63 -20.32
N LEU A 260 -12.24 -10.38 -19.87
CA LEU A 260 -11.52 -9.28 -20.54
C LEU A 260 -9.99 -9.45 -20.47
N GLN A 261 -9.45 -9.92 -19.36
CA GLN A 261 -8.02 -10.24 -19.22
C GLN A 261 -7.60 -11.43 -20.07
N LYS A 262 -8.50 -12.37 -20.34
CA LYS A 262 -8.25 -13.44 -21.31
C LYS A 262 -8.25 -12.93 -22.75
N LEU A 263 -9.00 -11.86 -23.04
CA LEU A 263 -9.02 -11.22 -24.35
C LEU A 263 -7.79 -10.32 -24.57
N ASP A 264 -7.31 -9.64 -23.52
CA ASP A 264 -6.03 -8.90 -23.56
C ASP A 264 -4.80 -9.84 -23.55
N TYR A 265 -4.95 -11.11 -23.17
CA TYR A 265 -3.88 -12.12 -23.24
C TYR A 265 -3.59 -12.64 -24.66
N ASP A 266 -4.40 -12.23 -25.66
CA ASP A 266 -4.17 -12.56 -27.08
C ASP A 266 -3.35 -11.46 -27.82
N GLU A 267 -2.85 -10.44 -27.12
CA GLU A 267 -1.97 -9.39 -27.68
C GLU A 267 -0.47 -9.58 -27.34
N GLU A 268 -0.06 -10.78 -26.90
CA GLU A 268 1.36 -11.14 -26.69
C GLU A 268 2.02 -11.90 -27.87
N ASP A 269 1.39 -11.91 -29.06
CA ASP A 269 1.99 -12.43 -30.30
C ASP A 269 2.62 -11.35 -31.22
N VAL A 270 2.78 -10.12 -30.72
CA VAL A 270 3.41 -9.01 -31.50
C VAL A 270 4.81 -8.63 -31.01
N ASN A 271 5.28 -9.15 -29.87
CA ASN A 271 6.64 -8.90 -29.36
C ASN A 271 7.61 -10.09 -29.45
N SER A 272 7.20 -11.19 -30.10
CA SER A 272 8.09 -12.31 -30.47
C SER A 272 8.70 -12.16 -31.88
N GLY A 273 8.40 -11.08 -32.61
CA GLY A 273 8.84 -10.81 -33.98
C GLY A 273 10.06 -9.88 -34.16
N LEU A 274 10.71 -9.43 -33.08
CA LEU A 274 11.85 -8.50 -33.16
C LEU A 274 13.09 -8.98 -32.39
N ILE A 275 13.38 -10.29 -32.39
CA ILE A 275 14.72 -10.81 -32.11
C ILE A 275 14.95 -12.05 -32.99
N ASN A 276 15.22 -11.86 -34.29
CA ASN A 276 16.00 -12.77 -35.15
C ASN A 276 16.10 -12.20 -36.59
N GLN A 277 17.23 -11.53 -36.87
CA GLN A 277 17.87 -11.23 -38.17
C GLN A 277 18.93 -10.15 -37.82
N ASP A 278 20.25 -10.29 -37.91
CA ASP A 278 21.13 -11.22 -38.60
C ASP A 278 22.45 -11.30 -37.82
N VAL A 279 22.93 -12.50 -37.50
CA VAL A 279 24.37 -12.73 -37.29
C VAL A 279 24.92 -13.14 -38.64
N ALA A 280 25.33 -12.15 -39.43
CA ALA A 280 26.14 -12.37 -40.63
C ALA A 280 27.58 -11.94 -40.33
N SER A 281 28.42 -12.95 -40.17
CA SER A 281 29.88 -12.99 -40.32
C SER A 281 30.53 -11.77 -40.99
N VAL A 282 31.44 -11.10 -40.27
CA VAL A 282 32.56 -10.38 -40.89
C VAL A 282 33.86 -11.00 -40.38
N THR A 283 34.46 -11.79 -41.27
CA THR A 283 35.82 -12.30 -41.20
C THR A 283 36.79 -11.12 -41.28
N ILE A 284 37.58 -10.87 -40.22
CA ILE A 284 38.75 -10.00 -40.30
C ILE A 284 39.98 -10.91 -40.29
N THR A 285 40.58 -11.02 -41.46
CA THR A 285 41.90 -11.62 -41.69
C THR A 285 42.97 -10.79 -40.98
N MET A 286 43.77 -11.48 -40.17
CA MET A 286 45.09 -11.00 -39.74
C MET A 286 46.01 -10.96 -40.95
N ASP A 287 46.60 -9.80 -41.22
CA ASP A 287 47.87 -9.73 -41.95
C ASP A 287 48.90 -8.99 -41.10
N GLN A 288 50.02 -9.66 -40.93
CA GLN A 288 51.29 -9.14 -40.43
C GLN A 288 52.04 -8.49 -41.59
N ASP A 289 52.67 -7.35 -41.35
CA ASP A 289 53.99 -6.95 -41.90
C ASP A 289 54.34 -5.57 -41.28
N LEU A 290 55.31 -5.40 -40.37
CA LEU A 290 56.79 -5.43 -40.48
C LEU A 290 57.41 -4.41 -41.46
N SER A 291 58.15 -3.48 -40.85
CA SER A 291 59.30 -2.68 -41.36
C SER A 291 59.08 -1.64 -42.47
N ALA A 292 59.22 -0.36 -42.12
CA ALA A 292 60.41 0.49 -42.36
C ALA A 292 60.08 1.95 -42.04
#